data_AF-A0A3B6VYK9-F1
#
_entry.id   AF-A0A3B6VYK9-F1
#
_cell.length_a   1.000
_cell.length_b   1.000
_cell.length_c   1.000
_cell.angle_alpha   90.00
_cell.angle_beta   90.00
_cell.angle_gamma   90.00
#
_symmetry.space_group_name_H-M   'P 1'
#
loop_
_entity.id
_entity.type
_entity.pdbx_description
1 polymer ?
#
loop_
_entity_poly.entity_id
_entity_poly.type
_entity_poly.pdbx_seq_one_letter_code
_entity_poly.pdbx_strand_id
1 'polypeptide(L)'
;MKLFLLSPLFFFMLSCLTVPEIYLNNNVIYWREYVANKSASDIYQNIYRFDKNADMDYIVYGYKSKIKYKLFLMKESNEAFYYKNVTLKTYIIESLPSFNLYEDALNKKDYSTLYMNNYFNRTTFSDTSIYLPIGLAFKDGNLYIAKTYGEDYKDRLSHWLRKNGYGTGKEWIPAINVDWNSYPVPTEHEIDWNELEIIGKLF
;
A
#
# COMPACT_ATOMS: atom_id res chain seq x y z
N MET A 1 -37.16 5.98 -27.47
CA MET A 1 -35.72 6.35 -27.46
C MET A 1 -35.37 6.88 -26.07
N LYS A 2 -34.20 6.52 -25.54
CA LYS A 2 -33.66 6.81 -24.19
C LYS A 2 -33.94 5.76 -23.09
N LEU A 3 -33.47 4.54 -23.31
CA LEU A 3 -32.67 3.87 -22.28
C LEU A 3 -31.19 4.06 -22.66
N PHE A 4 -30.28 3.85 -21.72
CA PHE A 4 -28.83 4.11 -21.79
C PHE A 4 -28.40 5.52 -21.37
N LEU A 5 -28.15 5.66 -20.06
CA LEU A 5 -27.13 6.56 -19.49
C LEU A 5 -27.06 6.27 -17.98
N LEU A 6 -26.66 5.05 -17.61
CA LEU A 6 -26.41 4.68 -16.21
C LEU A 6 -25.28 3.65 -16.05
N SER A 7 -24.34 3.61 -16.99
CA SER A 7 -23.17 2.74 -16.91
C SER A 7 -21.94 3.46 -17.49
N PRO A 8 -21.30 4.32 -16.69
CA PRO A 8 -19.86 4.12 -16.50
C PRO A 8 -19.38 4.25 -15.05
N LEU A 9 -20.24 4.68 -14.11
CA LEU A 9 -19.82 4.92 -12.72
C LEU A 9 -19.74 3.67 -11.84
N PHE A 10 -20.31 2.54 -12.29
CA PHE A 10 -20.29 1.29 -11.50
C PHE A 10 -19.00 0.47 -11.71
N PHE A 11 -18.24 0.72 -12.77
CA PHE A 11 -17.02 -0.03 -13.08
C PHE A 11 -15.78 0.41 -12.28
N PHE A 12 -15.79 1.59 -11.67
CA PHE A 12 -14.65 2.09 -10.89
C PHE A 12 -14.66 1.70 -9.41
N MET A 13 -15.73 1.08 -8.91
CA MET A 13 -15.87 0.72 -7.48
C MET A 13 -15.52 -0.75 -7.16
N LEU A 14 -15.16 -1.56 -8.17
CA LEU A 14 -14.90 -3.00 -8.00
C LEU A 14 -13.41 -3.38 -8.02
N SER A 15 -12.51 -2.46 -8.36
CA SER A 15 -11.08 -2.76 -8.53
C SER A 15 -10.32 -3.07 -7.23
N CYS A 16 -10.95 -2.88 -6.06
CA CYS A 16 -10.28 -3.06 -4.76
C CYS A 16 -10.46 -4.45 -4.13
N LEU A 17 -11.27 -5.34 -4.72
CA LEU A 17 -11.59 -6.65 -4.12
C LEU A 17 -10.94 -7.84 -4.84
N THR A 18 -10.57 -7.65 -6.10
CA THR A 18 -10.05 -8.75 -6.92
C THR A 18 -8.55 -8.87 -6.74
N VAL A 19 -8.07 -10.12 -6.65
CA VAL A 19 -6.64 -10.42 -6.76
C VAL A 19 -6.10 -9.68 -7.98
N PRO A 20 -4.97 -8.95 -7.88
CA PRO A 20 -4.37 -8.27 -9.01
C PRO A 20 -4.20 -9.24 -10.15
N GLU A 21 -4.60 -8.82 -11.34
CA GLU A 21 -4.40 -9.63 -12.53
C GLU A 21 -2.90 -9.83 -12.75
N ILE A 22 -2.50 -11.09 -12.90
CA ILE A 22 -1.11 -11.48 -13.04
C ILE A 22 -0.71 -11.27 -14.50
N TYR A 23 -0.09 -10.13 -14.77
CA TYR A 23 0.37 -9.73 -16.09
C TYR A 23 1.86 -9.95 -16.20
N LEU A 24 2.23 -11.16 -16.58
CA LEU A 24 3.62 -11.56 -16.72
C LEU A 24 4.01 -11.60 -18.21
N ASN A 25 4.82 -10.64 -18.65
CA ASN A 25 5.41 -10.62 -19.98
C ASN A 25 6.75 -11.39 -20.01
N ASN A 26 7.40 -11.49 -21.18
CA ASN A 26 8.69 -12.20 -21.30
C ASN A 26 9.81 -11.60 -20.44
N ASN A 27 9.75 -10.31 -20.11
CA ASN A 27 10.73 -9.63 -19.26
C ASN A 27 10.68 -10.09 -17.80
N VAL A 28 9.58 -10.74 -17.39
CA VAL A 28 9.45 -11.38 -16.07
C VAL A 28 10.48 -12.45 -15.85
N ILE A 29 10.88 -13.18 -16.90
CA ILE A 29 11.90 -14.23 -16.79
C ILE A 29 13.21 -13.61 -16.30
N TYR A 30 13.62 -12.49 -16.89
CA TYR A 30 14.83 -11.78 -16.49
C TYR A 30 14.78 -11.30 -15.04
N TRP A 31 13.69 -10.63 -14.63
CA TRP A 31 13.55 -10.19 -13.24
C TRP A 31 13.58 -11.37 -12.27
N ARG A 32 12.80 -12.42 -12.54
CA ARG A 32 12.71 -13.60 -11.69
C ARG A 32 14.07 -14.27 -11.52
N GLU A 33 14.77 -14.53 -12.62
CA GLU A 33 16.11 -15.11 -12.60
C GLU A 33 17.10 -14.21 -11.86
N TYR A 34 16.99 -12.89 -12.04
CA TYR A 34 17.90 -11.94 -11.43
C TYR A 34 17.74 -11.87 -9.91
N VAL A 35 16.52 -11.95 -9.37
CA VAL A 35 16.28 -11.82 -7.92
C VAL A 35 16.17 -13.16 -7.19
N ALA A 36 15.90 -14.26 -7.89
CA ALA A 36 15.62 -15.55 -7.25
C ALA A 36 16.70 -15.96 -6.25
N ASN A 37 16.26 -16.32 -5.04
CA ASN A 37 17.09 -16.74 -3.91
C ASN A 37 18.10 -15.69 -3.41
N LYS A 38 17.98 -14.42 -3.82
CA LYS A 38 18.84 -13.34 -3.37
C LYS A 38 18.20 -12.53 -2.25
N SER A 39 19.03 -11.74 -1.57
CA SER A 39 18.56 -10.76 -0.59
C SER A 39 19.24 -9.40 -0.80
N ALA A 40 18.59 -8.35 -0.33
CA ALA A 40 19.19 -7.03 -0.14
C ALA A 40 18.78 -6.47 1.22
N SER A 41 19.51 -5.48 1.71
CA SER A 41 19.20 -4.81 2.97
C SER A 41 19.36 -3.31 2.84
N ASP A 42 18.37 -2.56 3.33
CA ASP A 42 18.41 -1.10 3.35
C ASP A 42 19.26 -0.53 4.49
N ILE A 43 19.40 0.80 4.50
CA ILE A 43 20.15 1.54 5.52
C ILE A 43 19.54 1.39 6.93
N TYR A 44 18.30 0.94 7.03
CA TYR A 44 17.58 0.70 8.28
C TYR A 44 17.69 -0.76 8.74
N GLN A 45 18.52 -1.57 8.07
CA GLN A 45 18.72 -2.99 8.33
C GLN A 45 17.46 -3.85 8.07
N ASN A 46 16.48 -3.32 7.32
CA ASN A 46 15.38 -4.16 6.85
C ASN A 46 15.88 -5.05 5.72
N ILE A 47 15.37 -6.28 5.66
CA ILE A 47 15.81 -7.29 4.70
C ILE A 47 14.70 -7.56 3.69
N TYR A 48 15.08 -7.53 2.42
CA TYR A 48 14.25 -7.86 1.27
C TYR A 48 14.76 -9.18 0.72
N ARG A 49 14.10 -10.29 1.05
CA ARG A 49 14.52 -11.65 0.66
C ARG A 49 13.59 -12.20 -0.40
N PHE A 50 14.15 -12.62 -1.52
CA PHE A 50 13.41 -13.21 -2.63
C PHE A 50 13.53 -14.72 -2.62
N ASP A 51 12.42 -15.43 -2.83
CA ASP A 51 12.41 -16.88 -2.98
C ASP A 51 12.70 -17.31 -4.42
N LYS A 52 12.65 -18.62 -4.67
CA LYS A 52 12.87 -19.20 -6.01
C LYS A 52 11.84 -18.77 -7.06
N ASN A 53 10.67 -18.29 -6.65
CA ASN A 53 9.60 -17.79 -7.51
C ASN A 53 9.65 -16.26 -7.67
N ALA A 54 10.66 -15.62 -7.07
CA ALA A 54 10.79 -14.18 -6.92
C ALA A 54 9.71 -13.52 -6.07
N ASP A 55 8.96 -14.28 -5.26
CA ASP A 55 8.13 -13.71 -4.19
C ASP A 55 9.05 -13.16 -3.09
N MET A 56 8.62 -12.09 -2.42
CA MET A 56 9.47 -11.35 -1.50
C MET A 56 8.95 -11.41 -0.06
N ASP A 57 9.82 -11.82 0.85
CA ASP A 57 9.66 -11.60 2.28
C ASP A 57 10.39 -10.29 2.65
N TYR A 58 9.63 -9.32 3.17
CA TYR A 58 10.16 -8.11 3.77
C TYR A 58 10.20 -8.26 5.29
N ILE A 59 11.40 -8.13 5.87
CA ILE A 59 11.66 -8.32 7.29
C ILE A 59 12.11 -6.99 7.86
N VAL A 60 11.24 -6.37 8.66
CA VAL A 60 11.55 -5.09 9.32
C VAL A 60 12.44 -5.34 10.51
N TYR A 61 13.52 -4.57 10.64
CA TYR A 61 14.44 -4.67 11.76
C TYR A 61 13.70 -4.46 13.10
N GLY A 62 13.90 -5.38 14.05
CA GLY A 62 13.23 -5.34 15.35
C GLY A 62 11.81 -5.96 15.38
N TYR A 63 11.24 -6.34 14.23
CA TYR A 63 9.93 -7.00 14.16
C TYR A 63 10.08 -8.49 13.87
N LYS A 64 9.30 -9.33 14.58
CA LYS A 64 9.32 -10.79 14.42
C LYS A 64 8.59 -11.27 13.17
N SER A 65 7.55 -10.54 12.77
CA SER A 65 6.68 -10.94 11.65
C SER A 65 7.23 -10.39 10.34
N LYS A 66 7.34 -11.27 9.34
CA LYS A 66 7.68 -10.87 7.96
C LYS A 66 6.43 -10.48 7.18
N ILE A 67 6.57 -9.50 6.31
CA ILE A 67 5.53 -9.04 5.38
C ILE A 67 5.77 -9.76 4.05
N LYS A 68 4.75 -10.46 3.56
CA LYS A 68 4.83 -11.23 2.32
C LYS A 68 4.31 -10.43 1.15
N TYR A 69 5.12 -10.36 0.10
CA TYR A 69 4.79 -9.75 -1.16
C TYR A 69 4.88 -10.76 -2.29
N LYS A 70 3.94 -10.66 -3.24
CA LYS A 70 3.90 -11.49 -4.44
C LYS A 70 4.20 -10.66 -5.68
N LEU A 71 5.06 -11.17 -6.55
CA LEU A 71 5.32 -10.57 -7.85
C LEU A 71 4.07 -10.75 -8.73
N PHE A 72 3.55 -9.68 -9.34
CA PHE A 72 2.31 -9.76 -10.12
C PHE A 72 2.34 -9.05 -11.47
N LEU A 73 3.15 -8.01 -11.64
CA LEU A 73 3.28 -7.28 -12.90
C LEU A 73 4.73 -6.87 -13.12
N MET A 74 5.15 -6.84 -14.39
CA MET A 74 6.38 -6.22 -14.86
C MET A 74 6.03 -5.25 -15.99
N LYS A 75 6.21 -3.94 -15.79
CA LYS A 75 5.94 -2.93 -16.82
C LYS A 75 7.12 -2.82 -17.78
N GLU A 76 8.31 -2.63 -17.22
CA GLU A 76 9.58 -2.51 -17.95
C GLU A 76 10.54 -3.63 -17.54
N SER A 77 11.65 -3.82 -18.26
CA SER A 77 12.62 -4.88 -17.94
C SER A 77 13.26 -4.77 -16.55
N ASN A 78 13.26 -3.57 -15.97
CA ASN A 78 13.90 -3.24 -14.71
C ASN A 78 12.90 -2.70 -13.66
N GLU A 79 11.60 -2.78 -13.91
CA GLU A 79 10.55 -2.31 -12.99
C GLU A 79 9.54 -3.43 -12.72
N ALA A 80 9.41 -3.79 -11.46
CA ALA A 80 8.54 -4.85 -11.00
C ALA A 80 7.53 -4.35 -9.98
N PHE A 81 6.33 -4.91 -10.04
CA PHE A 81 5.27 -4.63 -9.10
C PHE A 81 5.01 -5.85 -8.24
N TYR A 82 4.93 -5.59 -6.95
CA TYR A 82 4.71 -6.57 -5.91
C TYR A 82 3.49 -6.18 -5.09
N TYR A 83 2.64 -7.12 -4.66
CA TYR A 83 1.52 -6.79 -3.77
C TYR A 83 1.60 -7.51 -2.44
N LYS A 84 1.15 -6.86 -1.36
CA LYS A 84 0.78 -7.52 -0.10
C LYS A 84 -0.74 -7.58 0.03
N ASN A 85 -1.26 -8.66 0.59
CA ASN A 85 -2.66 -8.73 1.02
C ASN A 85 -2.75 -8.21 2.45
N VAL A 86 -3.59 -7.20 2.67
CA VAL A 86 -3.91 -6.66 4.00
C VAL A 86 -5.40 -6.39 4.07
N THR A 87 -5.93 -6.09 5.26
CA THR A 87 -7.30 -5.59 5.35
C THR A 87 -7.33 -4.08 5.19
N LEU A 88 -8.39 -3.55 4.57
CA LEU A 88 -8.59 -2.11 4.37
C LEU A 88 -8.45 -1.35 5.69
N LYS A 89 -8.99 -1.92 6.77
CA LYS A 89 -8.84 -1.41 8.12
C LYS A 89 -7.37 -1.25 8.54
N THR A 90 -6.57 -2.30 8.40
CA THR A 90 -5.13 -2.26 8.74
C THR A 90 -4.41 -1.19 7.92
N TYR A 91 -4.73 -1.09 6.62
CA TYR A 91 -4.14 -0.09 5.75
C TYR A 91 -4.48 1.35 6.16
N ILE A 92 -5.74 1.63 6.50
CA ILE A 92 -6.16 2.96 6.97
C ILE A 92 -5.40 3.34 8.25
N ILE A 93 -5.28 2.41 9.20
CA ILE A 93 -4.56 2.64 10.46
C ILE A 93 -3.08 2.93 10.22
N GLU A 94 -2.42 2.16 9.33
CA GLU A 94 -1.01 2.36 8.98
C GLU A 94 -0.77 3.68 8.21
N SER A 95 -1.70 4.08 7.34
CA SER A 95 -1.50 5.20 6.40
C SER A 95 -1.87 6.57 6.96
N LEU A 96 -2.65 6.64 8.03
CA LEU A 96 -3.11 7.90 8.62
C LEU A 96 -2.41 8.14 9.97
N PRO A 97 -1.45 9.09 10.04
CA PRO A 97 -0.63 9.33 11.23
C PRO A 97 -1.42 9.66 12.50
N SER A 98 -2.60 10.26 12.37
CA SER A 98 -3.49 10.54 13.51
C SER A 98 -4.04 9.27 14.18
N PHE A 99 -4.07 8.12 13.48
CA PHE A 99 -4.46 6.82 14.04
C PHE A 99 -3.29 6.01 14.59
N ASN A 100 -2.06 6.33 14.21
CA ASN A 100 -0.87 5.72 14.82
C ASN A 100 -0.77 6.03 16.34
N LEU A 101 -1.40 7.12 16.77
CA LEU A 101 -1.52 7.51 18.19
C LEU A 101 -2.49 6.63 19.00
N TYR A 102 -3.38 5.85 18.36
CA TYR A 102 -4.36 5.00 19.04
C TYR A 102 -3.71 3.79 19.73
N GLU A 103 -2.88 3.05 19.01
CA GLU A 103 -2.08 1.93 19.54
C GLU A 103 -1.15 2.41 20.66
N ASP A 104 -0.52 3.57 20.46
CA ASP A 104 0.35 4.22 21.42
C ASP A 104 -0.39 4.64 22.70
N ALA A 105 -1.60 5.20 22.58
CA ALA A 105 -2.45 5.57 23.70
C ALA A 105 -2.97 4.34 24.47
N LEU A 106 -3.30 3.25 23.77
CA LEU A 106 -3.69 1.98 24.39
C LEU A 106 -2.53 1.36 25.19
N ASN A 107 -1.34 1.32 24.61
CA ASN A 107 -0.13 0.82 25.29
C ASN A 107 0.24 1.67 26.51
N LYS A 108 0.07 2.99 26.42
CA LYS A 108 0.38 3.94 27.50
C LYS A 108 -0.76 4.08 28.53
N LYS A 109 -1.92 3.44 28.32
CA LYS A 109 -3.14 3.60 29.14
C LYS A 109 -3.55 5.06 29.31
N ASP A 110 -3.24 5.92 28.34
CA ASP A 110 -3.60 7.33 28.35
C ASP A 110 -4.91 7.53 27.59
N TYR A 111 -6.01 7.31 28.31
CA TYR A 111 -7.36 7.39 27.74
C TYR A 111 -7.84 8.83 27.49
N SER A 112 -7.07 9.85 27.88
CA SER A 112 -7.40 11.26 27.62
C SER A 112 -7.29 11.61 26.13
N THR A 113 -6.38 10.95 25.41
CA THR A 113 -6.20 11.06 23.95
C THR A 113 -7.16 10.18 23.14
N LEU A 114 -7.80 9.20 23.79
CA LEU A 114 -8.76 8.28 23.18
C LEU A 114 -10.16 8.89 22.96
N TYR A 115 -10.45 10.07 23.50
CA TYR A 115 -11.71 10.78 23.22
C TYR A 115 -11.86 11.16 21.73
N MET A 116 -10.76 11.22 20.95
CA MET A 116 -10.81 11.35 19.49
C MET A 116 -11.11 10.03 18.73
N ASN A 117 -11.23 8.89 19.43
CA ASN A 117 -11.38 7.55 18.82
C ASN A 117 -12.77 6.90 19.00
N ASN A 118 -13.78 7.63 19.45
CA ASN A 118 -15.17 7.12 19.37
C ASN A 118 -15.63 6.87 17.91
N TYR A 119 -14.98 7.49 16.93
CA TYR A 119 -15.18 7.23 15.50
C TYR A 119 -14.63 5.87 15.05
N PHE A 120 -13.80 5.21 15.89
CA PHE A 120 -13.20 3.88 15.68
C PHE A 120 -13.97 2.77 16.40
N ASN A 121 -15.24 3.00 16.71
CA ASN A 121 -16.06 1.96 17.30
C ASN A 121 -16.23 0.84 16.26
N ARG A 122 -15.89 -0.39 16.66
CA ARG A 122 -15.52 -1.55 15.83
C ARG A 122 -16.58 -2.06 14.84
N THR A 123 -17.74 -1.40 14.73
CA THR A 123 -18.93 -1.88 14.01
C THR A 123 -19.12 -1.29 12.62
N THR A 124 -18.35 -0.26 12.21
CA THR A 124 -18.48 0.40 10.88
C THR A 124 -17.28 0.20 9.95
N PHE A 125 -16.25 -0.52 10.37
CA PHE A 125 -15.04 -0.78 9.57
C PHE A 125 -15.16 -2.09 8.81
N SER A 126 -15.01 -2.06 7.49
CA SER A 126 -14.92 -3.29 6.71
C SER A 126 -13.53 -3.93 6.86
N ASP A 127 -13.50 -5.19 7.27
CA ASP A 127 -12.29 -6.02 7.31
C ASP A 127 -12.01 -6.68 5.95
N THR A 128 -12.41 -5.99 4.89
CA THR A 128 -12.23 -6.42 3.51
C THR A 128 -10.75 -6.55 3.20
N SER A 129 -10.35 -7.70 2.65
CA SER A 129 -9.03 -7.88 2.07
C SER A 129 -8.85 -6.98 0.84
N ILE A 130 -7.72 -6.29 0.81
CA ILE A 130 -7.25 -5.46 -0.29
C ILE A 130 -5.84 -5.88 -0.68
N TYR A 131 -5.43 -5.49 -1.88
CA TYR A 131 -4.10 -5.76 -2.40
C TYR A 131 -3.35 -4.44 -2.57
N LEU A 132 -2.26 -4.29 -1.81
CA LEU A 132 -1.47 -3.06 -1.82
C LEU A 132 -0.20 -3.26 -2.64
N PRO A 133 -0.05 -2.53 -3.76
CA PRO A 133 1.11 -2.65 -4.63
C PRO A 133 2.29 -1.83 -4.10
N ILE A 134 3.50 -2.32 -4.35
CA ILE A 134 4.77 -1.61 -4.22
C ILE A 134 5.57 -1.80 -5.52
N GLY A 135 6.47 -0.87 -5.78
CA GLY A 135 7.30 -0.86 -6.99
C GLY A 135 8.74 -1.08 -6.62
N LEU A 136 9.40 -2.03 -7.28
CA LEU A 136 10.83 -2.26 -7.19
C LEU A 136 11.49 -1.97 -8.53
N ALA A 137 12.66 -1.35 -8.49
CA ALA A 137 13.44 -1.06 -9.70
C ALA A 137 14.91 -1.49 -9.58
N PHE A 138 15.51 -1.86 -10.71
CA PHE A 138 16.96 -1.98 -10.83
C PHE A 138 17.56 -0.79 -11.57
N LYS A 139 18.58 -0.20 -10.95
CA LYS A 139 19.40 0.86 -11.54
C LYS A 139 20.83 0.76 -11.04
N ASP A 140 21.80 0.78 -11.96
CA ASP A 140 23.24 0.80 -11.65
C ASP A 140 23.67 -0.31 -10.67
N GLY A 141 23.09 -1.51 -10.80
CA GLY A 141 23.38 -2.68 -9.97
C GLY A 141 22.80 -2.64 -8.55
N ASN A 142 21.94 -1.68 -8.22
CA ASN A 142 21.23 -1.60 -6.95
C ASN A 142 19.73 -1.83 -7.13
N LEU A 143 19.11 -2.44 -6.12
CA LEU A 143 17.68 -2.53 -5.93
C LEU A 143 17.17 -1.24 -5.30
N TYR A 144 16.05 -0.74 -5.82
CA TYR A 144 15.32 0.41 -5.31
C TYR A 144 13.87 0.04 -5.03
N ILE A 145 13.25 0.80 -4.13
CA ILE A 145 11.80 0.78 -3.87
C ILE A 145 11.21 2.15 -4.13
N ALA A 146 10.03 2.20 -4.73
CA ALA A 146 9.26 3.44 -4.84
C ALA A 146 8.78 3.86 -3.45
N LYS A 147 9.07 5.10 -3.07
CA LYS A 147 8.77 5.63 -1.74
C LYS A 147 7.31 5.98 -1.55
N THR A 148 6.62 6.28 -2.65
CA THR A 148 5.29 6.87 -2.64
C THR A 148 4.53 6.56 -3.93
N TYR A 149 3.29 7.02 -3.96
CA TYR A 149 2.42 6.99 -5.13
C TYR A 149 2.40 8.37 -5.81
N GLY A 150 2.05 8.39 -7.09
CA GLY A 150 1.98 9.59 -7.90
C GLY A 150 0.79 10.50 -7.57
N GLU A 151 0.72 11.62 -8.29
CA GLU A 151 -0.26 12.67 -8.04
C GLU A 151 -1.71 12.21 -8.17
N ASP A 152 -2.03 11.31 -9.10
CA ASP A 152 -3.39 10.77 -9.28
C ASP A 152 -3.94 10.14 -7.98
N TYR A 153 -3.12 9.35 -7.28
CA TYR A 153 -3.50 8.77 -6.00
C TYR A 153 -3.57 9.83 -4.90
N LYS A 154 -2.57 10.73 -4.83
CA LYS A 154 -2.54 11.81 -3.85
C LYS A 154 -3.77 12.71 -3.95
N ASP A 155 -4.23 12.99 -5.16
CA ASP A 155 -5.44 13.78 -5.44
C ASP A 155 -6.70 13.05 -4.99
N ARG A 156 -6.83 11.76 -5.29
CA ARG A 156 -7.94 10.93 -4.79
C ARG A 156 -7.97 10.91 -3.26
N LEU A 157 -6.83 10.69 -2.62
CA LEU A 157 -6.69 10.69 -1.16
C LEU A 157 -7.05 12.04 -0.57
N SER A 158 -6.51 13.12 -1.12
CA SER A 158 -6.78 14.50 -0.70
C SER A 158 -8.28 14.84 -0.82
N HIS A 159 -8.92 14.44 -1.93
CA HIS A 159 -10.35 14.64 -2.09
C HIS A 159 -11.16 13.86 -1.07
N TRP A 160 -10.81 12.59 -0.83
CA TRP A 160 -11.48 11.76 0.17
C TRP A 160 -11.34 12.34 1.58
N LEU A 161 -10.14 12.78 1.97
CA LEU A 161 -9.88 13.39 3.28
C LEU A 161 -10.71 14.66 3.48
N ARG A 162 -10.81 15.53 2.46
CA ARG A 162 -11.64 16.75 2.52
C ARG A 162 -13.13 16.45 2.62
N LYS A 163 -13.59 15.35 2.02
CA LYS A 163 -15.00 14.94 2.03
C LYS A 163 -15.40 14.28 3.36
N ASN A 164 -14.47 13.58 4.01
CA ASN A 164 -14.75 12.72 5.16
C ASN A 164 -14.21 13.26 6.49
N GLY A 165 -13.64 14.46 6.53
CA GLY A 165 -13.12 15.00 7.77
C GLY A 165 -12.78 16.47 7.71
N TYR A 166 -12.12 16.93 8.76
CA TYR A 166 -11.75 18.32 8.97
C TYR A 166 -10.26 18.43 9.27
N GLY A 167 -9.66 19.58 8.96
CA GLY A 167 -8.22 19.80 9.14
C GLY A 167 -7.37 19.18 8.02
N THR A 168 -6.07 19.17 8.22
CA THR A 168 -5.09 18.73 7.21
C THR A 168 -3.90 18.03 7.86
N GLY A 169 -3.29 17.07 7.14
CA GLY A 169 -2.09 16.38 7.59
C GLY A 169 -2.29 15.68 8.94
N LYS A 170 -1.41 15.94 9.91
CA LYS A 170 -1.45 15.31 11.25
C LYS A 170 -2.64 15.76 12.10
N GLU A 171 -3.26 16.88 11.75
CA GLU A 171 -4.41 17.46 12.45
C GLU A 171 -5.73 17.06 11.82
N TRP A 172 -5.71 16.17 10.82
CA TRP A 172 -6.93 15.69 10.20
C TRP A 172 -7.74 14.83 11.18
N ILE A 173 -9.03 15.16 11.30
CA ILE A 173 -9.98 14.50 12.20
C ILE A 173 -11.16 13.97 11.38
N PRO A 174 -11.56 12.70 11.56
CA PRO A 174 -12.71 12.12 10.87
C PRO A 174 -14.04 12.80 11.27
N ALA A 175 -14.94 12.98 10.31
CA ALA A 175 -16.33 13.36 10.57
C ALA A 175 -17.12 12.19 11.19
N ILE A 176 -18.26 12.49 11.82
CA ILE A 176 -19.09 11.46 12.49
C ILE A 176 -19.66 10.41 11.53
N ASN A 177 -19.77 10.75 10.25
CA ASN A 177 -20.38 9.95 9.19
C ASN A 177 -19.37 9.57 8.09
N VAL A 178 -18.09 9.42 8.43
CA VAL A 178 -17.04 8.98 7.48
C VAL A 178 -17.45 7.70 6.77
N ASP A 179 -17.27 7.69 5.45
CA ASP A 179 -17.38 6.51 4.62
C ASP A 179 -16.02 5.81 4.48
N TRP A 180 -15.66 5.00 5.47
CA TRP A 180 -14.39 4.27 5.51
C TRP A 180 -14.23 3.27 4.36
N ASN A 181 -15.33 2.78 3.80
CA ASN A 181 -15.32 1.80 2.73
C ASN A 181 -14.92 2.40 1.38
N SER A 182 -15.01 3.73 1.23
CA SER A 182 -14.51 4.44 0.05
C SER A 182 -13.09 4.99 0.21
N TYR A 183 -12.37 4.62 1.28
CA TYR A 183 -10.99 5.05 1.47
C TYR A 183 -10.14 4.67 0.27
N PRO A 184 -9.40 5.61 -0.36
CA PRO A 184 -8.67 5.33 -1.59
C PRO A 184 -7.56 4.30 -1.36
N VAL A 185 -7.68 3.17 -2.07
CA VAL A 185 -6.61 2.19 -2.20
C VAL A 185 -5.81 2.51 -3.47
N PRO A 186 -4.47 2.58 -3.37
CA PRO A 186 -3.62 2.83 -4.51
C PRO A 186 -3.54 1.62 -5.43
N THR A 187 -3.32 1.88 -6.71
CA THR A 187 -3.10 0.88 -7.76
C THR A 187 -1.66 0.93 -8.23
N GLU A 188 -1.23 -0.10 -8.95
CA GLU A 188 0.12 -0.21 -9.49
C GLU A 188 0.47 0.88 -10.49
N HIS A 189 -0.53 1.36 -11.25
CA HIS A 189 -0.34 2.47 -12.19
C HIS A 189 -0.04 3.80 -11.49
N GLU A 190 -0.39 3.91 -10.21
CA GLU A 190 -0.18 5.09 -9.39
C GLU A 190 1.16 5.04 -8.65
N ILE A 191 2.08 4.12 -8.92
CA ILE A 191 3.42 4.12 -8.31
C ILE A 191 4.27 5.26 -8.89
N ASP A 192 4.93 6.03 -8.01
CA ASP A 192 5.82 7.10 -8.44
C ASP A 192 7.25 6.59 -8.66
N TRP A 193 7.60 6.36 -9.93
CA TRP A 193 8.93 5.91 -10.34
C TRP A 193 9.99 7.02 -10.29
N ASN A 194 9.62 8.28 -10.02
CA ASN A 194 10.58 9.38 -9.86
C ASN A 194 11.11 9.49 -8.42
N GLU A 195 10.38 8.98 -7.43
CA GLU A 195 10.77 8.98 -6.02
C GLU A 195 11.20 7.58 -5.56
N LEU A 196 12.45 7.22 -5.89
CA LEU A 196 13.04 5.94 -5.54
C LEU A 196 13.98 6.05 -4.33
N GLU A 197 13.90 5.05 -3.45
CA GLU A 197 14.83 4.86 -2.34
C GLU A 197 15.69 3.62 -2.57
N ILE A 198 16.99 3.76 -2.31
CA ILE A 198 17.93 2.65 -2.46
C ILE A 198 17.71 1.63 -1.35
N ILE A 199 17.48 0.38 -1.73
CA ILE A 199 17.56 -0.75 -0.82
C ILE A 199 19.03 -1.16 -0.75
N GLY A 200 19.65 -1.46 -1.88
CA GLY A 200 21.06 -1.86 -1.92
C GLY A 200 21.34 -2.93 -2.95
N LYS A 201 22.50 -3.57 -2.86
CA LYS A 201 22.88 -4.63 -3.80
C LYS A 201 22.25 -5.96 -3.40
N LEU A 202 21.85 -6.72 -4.41
CA LEU A 202 21.49 -8.13 -4.23
C LEU A 202 22.73 -8.98 -4.01
N PHE A 203 22.64 -9.94 -3.10
CA PHE A 203 23.66 -10.95 -2.82
C PHE A 203 23.03 -12.32 -2.54
#